data_AF-A0A9E5EU41-F1
#
_entry.id   AF-A0A9E5EU41-F1
#
_cell.length_a   1.000
_cell.length_b   1.000
_cell.length_c   1.000
_cell.angle_alpha   90.00
_cell.angle_beta   90.00
_cell.angle_gamma   90.00
#
_symmetry.space_group_name_H-M   'P 1'
#
loop_
_entity.id
_entity.type
_entity.pdbx_description
1 polymer ?
#
loop_
_entity_poly.entity_id
_entity_poly.type
_entity_poly.pdbx_seq_one_letter_code
_entity_poly.pdbx_strand_id
1 'polypeptide(L)' 'MPAFKIAVIGGDGIGPEVIDQAVRVLEVVTKKANASFTWNKLPWSAINYEKTG' A
#
# COMPACT_ATOMS: atom_id res chain seq x y z
N MET A 1 -9.43 8.28 17.45
CA MET A 1 -8.51 7.29 16.87
C MET A 1 -7.57 8.02 15.92
N PRO A 2 -6.24 7.95 16.12
CA PRO A 2 -5.30 8.53 15.16
C PRO A 2 -5.40 7.81 13.81
N ALA A 3 -5.54 8.59 12.74
CA ALA A 3 -5.59 8.10 11.37
C ALA A 3 -4.22 8.32 10.71
N PHE A 4 -3.54 7.24 10.33
CA PHE A 4 -2.25 7.33 9.65
C PHE A 4 -2.45 7.25 8.14
N LYS A 5 -1.91 8.24 7.42
CA LYS A 5 -1.84 8.18 5.95
C LYS A 5 -0.61 7.38 5.55
N ILE A 6 -0.83 6.31 4.79
CA ILE A 6 0.23 5.43 4.33
C ILE A 6 0.36 5.54 2.82
N ALA A 7 1.52 5.94 2.33
CA ALA A 7 1.87 5.81 0.92
C ALA A 7 2.17 4.33 0.62
N VAL A 8 1.47 3.76 -0.36
CA VAL A 8 1.61 2.37 -0.78
C VAL A 8 2.25 2.35 -2.16
N ILE A 9 3.48 1.86 -2.22
CA ILE A 9 4.26 1.73 -3.46
C ILE A 9 4.48 0.25 -3.72
N GLY A 10 3.83 -0.27 -4.78
CA GLY A 10 3.91 -1.68 -5.16
C GLY A 10 5.22 -2.03 -5.86
N GLY A 11 5.83 -1.09 -6.60
CA GLY A 11 7.04 -1.35 -7.36
C GLY A 11 6.82 -2.33 -8.52
N ASP A 12 7.85 -3.10 -8.83
CA ASP A 12 7.92 -4.04 -9.95
C ASP A 12 8.08 -5.49 -9.50
N GLY A 13 8.09 -6.42 -10.46
CA GLY A 13 8.20 -7.85 -10.18
C GLY A 13 7.00 -8.34 -9.37
N ILE A 14 7.26 -9.08 -8.29
CA ILE A 14 6.23 -9.58 -7.37
C ILE A 14 5.76 -8.54 -6.33
N GLY A 15 6.31 -7.32 -6.39
CA GLY A 15 6.06 -6.27 -5.42
C GLY A 15 4.57 -5.94 -5.24
N PRO A 16 3.80 -5.68 -6.32
CA PRO A 16 2.37 -5.44 -6.23
C PRO A 16 1.60 -6.56 -5.51
N GLU A 17 1.90 -7.82 -5.80
CA GLU A 17 1.21 -8.97 -5.23
C GLU A 17 1.46 -9.12 -3.72
N VAL A 18 2.71 -8.93 -3.29
CA VAL A 18 3.11 -9.04 -1.88
C VAL A 18 2.61 -7.83 -1.07
N ILE A 19 2.67 -6.62 -1.64
CA ILE A 19 2.20 -5.41 -0.97
C ILE A 19 0.68 -5.44 -0.78
N ASP A 20 -0.08 -5.93 -1.75
CA ASP A 20 -1.53 -6.10 -1.56
C ASP A 20 -1.84 -7.11 -0.42
N GLN A 21 -0.98 -8.13 -0.19
CA GLN A 21 -1.14 -9.00 1.00
C GLN A 21 -0.85 -8.27 2.31
N ALA A 22 0.19 -7.46 2.34
CA ALA A 22 0.55 -6.68 3.52
C ALA A 22 -0.59 -5.73 3.91
N VAL A 23 -1.20 -5.05 2.94
CA VAL A 23 -2.37 -4.19 3.16
C VAL A 23 -3.53 -5.00 3.76
N ARG A 24 -3.84 -6.19 3.21
CA ARG A 24 -4.89 -7.06 3.76
C ARG A 24 -4.64 -7.45 5.22
N VAL A 25 -3.40 -7.79 5.57
CA VAL A 25 -3.05 -8.11 6.97
C VAL A 25 -3.24 -6.89 7.87
N LEU A 26 -2.81 -5.71 7.43
CA LEU A 26 -2.93 -4.47 8.21
C LEU A 26 -4.39 -4.05 8.43
N GLU A 27 -5.28 -4.28 7.46
CA GLU A 27 -6.73 -4.06 7.63
C GLU A 27 -7.36 -4.97 8.71
N VAL A 28 -6.79 -6.15 8.94
CA VAL A 28 -7.23 -7.05 10.03
C VAL A 28 -6.65 -6.60 11.37
N VAL A 29 -5.38 -6.20 11.40
CA VAL A 29 -4.69 -5.77 12.63
C VAL A 29 -5.30 -4.49 13.20
N THR A 30 -5.63 -3.52 12.35
CA THR A 30 -6.23 -2.23 12.78
C THR A 30 -7.54 -2.40 13.55
N LYS A 31 -8.35 -3.41 13.22
CA LYS A 31 -9.58 -3.77 13.95
C LYS A 31 -9.32 -4.09 15.42
N LYS A 32 -8.11 -4.52 15.78
CA LYS A 32 -7.71 -4.87 17.16
C LYS A 32 -6.89 -3.77 17.86
N ALA A 33 -6.42 -2.75 17.13
CA ALA A 33 -5.34 -1.87 17.58
C ALA A 33 -5.75 -0.41 17.88
N ASN A 34 -7.06 -0.07 17.91
CA ASN A 34 -7.55 1.31 18.08
C ASN A 34 -6.86 2.35 17.16
N ALA A 35 -6.49 1.90 15.96
CA ALA A 35 -5.79 2.66 14.94
C ALA A 35 -6.54 2.54 13.62
N SER A 36 -6.44 3.57 12.76
CA SER A 36 -6.98 3.52 11.40
C SER A 36 -5.92 3.93 10.39
N PHE A 37 -6.02 3.35 9.18
CA PHE A 37 -5.13 3.67 8.06
C PHE A 37 -5.93 4.26 6.91
N THR A 38 -5.31 5.19 6.18
CA THR A 38 -5.78 5.66 4.89
C THR A 38 -4.70 5.35 3.87
N TRP A 39 -5.05 4.56 2.86
CA TRP A 39 -4.13 4.10 1.84
C TRP A 39 -4.05 5.10 0.68
N ASN A 40 -2.85 5.57 0.38
CA ASN A 40 -2.54 6.34 -0.81
C ASN A 40 -1.71 5.46 -1.76
N LYS A 41 -2.39 4.76 -2.68
CA LYS A 41 -1.70 3.92 -3.68
C LYS A 41 -1.04 4.82 -4.73
N LEU A 42 0.28 4.69 -4.86
CA LEU A 42 1.08 5.43 -5.83
C LEU A 42 1.48 4.50 -6.98
N PRO A 43 1.34 4.92 -8.25
CA PRO A 43 1.64 4.09 -9.41
C PRO A 43 3.15 4.05 -9.69
N TRP A 44 3.98 3.88 -8.67
CA TRP A 44 5.43 3.90 -8.82
C TRP A 44 5.93 2.50 -9.16
N SER A 45 6.46 2.37 -10.37
CA SER A 45 7.06 1.17 -10.92
C SER A 45 7.83 1.53 -12.19
N ALA A 46 8.78 0.69 -12.61
CA ALA A 46 9.44 0.79 -13.90
C ALA A 46 8.42 0.72 -15.04
N ILE A 47 7.38 -0.13 -14.93
CA ILE A 47 6.28 -0.20 -15.90
C ILE A 47 5.54 1.15 -16.03
N ASN A 48 5.35 1.87 -14.92
CA ASN A 48 4.73 3.19 -14.98
C ASN A 48 5.69 4.21 -15.61
N TYR A 49 6.96 4.20 -15.23
CA TYR A 49 7.99 5.05 -15.84
C TYR A 49 8.08 4.87 -17.36
N GLU A 50 8.09 3.62 -17.84
CA GLU A 50 8.08 3.32 -19.29
C GLU A 50 6.88 3.96 -20.02
N LYS A 51 5.74 4.12 -19.33
CA LYS A 51 4.52 4.70 -19.90
C LYS A 51 4.47 6.22 -19.79
N THR A 52 5.07 6.81 -18.76
CA THR A 52 4.88 8.22 -18.41
C THR A 52 6.10 9.11 -18.58
N GLY A 53 7.30 8.53 -18.76
CA GLY A 53 8.57 9.24 -18.59
C GLY A 53 8.82 9.60 -17.13
#